data_AF-A0A1H0UHR3-F1
#
_entry.id   AF-A0A1H0UHR3-F1
#
_cell.length_a   1.000
_cell.length_b   1.000
_cell.length_c   1.000
_cell.angle_alpha   90.00
_cell.angle_beta   90.00
_cell.angle_gamma   90.00
#
_symmetry.space_group_name_H-M   'P 1'
#
loop_
_entity.id
_entity.type
_entity.pdbx_description
1 polymer ?
#
loop_
_entity_poly.entity_id
_entity_poly.type
_entity_poly.pdbx_seq_one_letter_code
_entity_poly.pdbx_strand_id
1 'polypeptide(L)'
;MSIATSNLSPKDNRQGAVVKVDQMYLDEIPGAMDKMGWRVSAALMRRWFATKPAWVMGPEDRVEADVLKHPASRVDNRLITMKWLLSHESVLQRLMN
;
A
#
# COMPACT_ATOMS: atom_id res chain seq x y z
N MET A 1 13.33 -20.51 -40.18
CA MET A 1 13.43 -20.10 -38.75
C MET A 1 13.74 -18.62 -38.71
N SER A 2 12.82 -17.79 -38.19
CA SER A 2 12.98 -16.32 -38.20
C SER A 2 13.69 -15.88 -36.94
N ILE A 3 14.85 -15.26 -37.08
CA ILE A 3 15.70 -14.80 -35.98
C ILE A 3 15.18 -13.41 -35.57
N ALA A 4 14.83 -13.22 -34.30
CA ALA A 4 14.41 -11.91 -33.81
C ALA A 4 15.63 -11.01 -33.60
N THR A 5 15.72 -9.92 -34.36
CA THR A 5 16.75 -8.89 -34.21
C THR A 5 16.21 -7.74 -33.35
N SER A 6 16.86 -7.48 -32.22
CA SER A 6 16.56 -6.33 -31.35
C SER A 6 17.53 -5.19 -31.68
N ASN A 7 17.00 -4.06 -32.15
CA ASN A 7 17.79 -2.86 -32.42
C ASN A 7 17.91 -2.03 -31.14
N LEU A 8 19.11 -2.03 -30.54
CA LEU A 8 19.45 -1.17 -29.41
C LEU A 8 20.08 0.14 -29.90
N SER A 9 19.96 1.19 -29.09
CA SER A 9 20.63 2.46 -29.34
C SER A 9 22.16 2.33 -29.29
N PRO A 10 22.90 3.10 -30.11
CA PRO A 10 24.36 3.03 -30.15
C PRO A 10 25.02 3.30 -28.79
N LYS A 11 26.05 2.52 -28.47
CA LYS A 11 26.81 2.61 -27.20
C LYS A 11 27.42 3.99 -26.94
N ASP A 12 27.72 4.74 -28.00
CA ASP A 12 28.30 6.09 -27.91
C ASP A 12 27.27 7.18 -27.59
N ASN A 13 25.98 6.84 -27.64
CA ASN A 13 24.91 7.77 -27.31
C ASN A 13 24.78 7.92 -25.78
N ARG A 14 25.51 8.89 -25.23
CA ARG A 14 25.43 9.28 -23.80
C ARG A 14 24.36 10.33 -23.51
N GLN A 15 23.53 10.68 -24.50
CA GLN A 15 22.47 11.65 -24.32
C GLN A 15 21.43 11.06 -23.35
N GLY A 16 21.18 11.77 -22.24
CA GLY A 16 20.21 11.33 -21.24
C GLY A 16 18.85 11.13 -21.89
N ALA A 17 18.22 9.97 -21.64
CA ALA A 17 16.86 9.73 -22.07
C ALA A 17 15.93 10.65 -21.26
N VAL A 18 15.17 11.51 -21.95
CA VAL A 18 14.12 12.32 -21.30
C VAL A 18 12.95 11.39 -21.01
N VAL A 19 12.89 10.88 -19.79
CA VAL A 19 11.75 10.08 -19.32
C VAL A 19 10.64 11.06 -18.91
N LYS A 20 9.59 11.15 -19.73
CA LYS A 20 8.35 11.80 -19.32
C LYS A 20 7.64 10.89 -18.33
N VAL A 21 7.79 11.17 -17.04
CA VAL A 21 7.06 10.48 -15.98
C VAL A 21 5.77 11.24 -15.74
N ASP A 22 4.65 10.52 -15.68
CA ASP A 22 3.41 11.10 -15.17
C ASP A 22 3.55 11.30 -13.65
N GLN A 23 3.12 12.46 -13.15
CA GLN A 23 3.26 12.76 -11.73
C GLN A 23 2.13 12.07 -10.97
N MET A 24 2.48 11.03 -10.22
CA MET A 24 1.50 10.32 -9.39
C MET A 24 1.08 11.18 -8.20
N TYR A 25 -0.23 11.35 -8.03
CA TYR A 25 -0.83 12.00 -6.88
C TYR A 25 -1.11 11.01 -5.74
N LEU A 26 -1.23 11.53 -4.52
CA LEU A 26 -1.37 10.72 -3.31
C LEU A 26 -2.68 9.90 -3.29
N ASP A 27 -3.75 10.44 -3.88
CA ASP A 27 -5.06 9.81 -4.03
C ASP A 27 -5.12 8.73 -5.12
N GLU A 28 -4.10 8.66 -5.98
CA GLU A 28 -3.96 7.61 -7.00
C GLU A 28 -3.32 6.33 -6.46
N ILE A 29 -2.62 6.42 -5.32
CA ILE A 29 -1.94 5.27 -4.70
C ILE A 29 -2.89 4.10 -4.43
N PRO A 30 -4.10 4.29 -3.85
CA PRO A 30 -5.05 3.20 -3.69
C PRO A 30 -5.43 2.53 -5.02
N GLY A 31 -5.51 3.30 -6.10
CA GLY A 31 -5.77 2.78 -7.45
C GLY A 31 -4.61 1.94 -7.98
N ALA A 32 -3.37 2.37 -7.76
CA ALA A 32 -2.18 1.58 -8.08
C ALA A 32 -2.11 0.28 -7.26
N MET A 33 -2.37 0.35 -5.95
CA MET A 33 -2.39 -0.80 -5.05
C MET A 33 -3.40 -1.87 -5.50
N ASP A 34 -4.60 -1.47 -5.93
CA ASP A 34 -5.59 -2.41 -6.46
C ASP A 34 -5.10 -3.13 -7.72
N LYS A 35 -4.44 -2.41 -8.64
CA LYS A 35 -3.85 -3.00 -9.85
C LYS A 35 -2.76 -4.03 -9.52
N MET A 36 -2.05 -3.85 -8.41
CA MET A 36 -1.04 -4.78 -7.90
C MET A 36 -1.62 -5.94 -7.08
N GLY A 37 -2.94 -5.95 -6.85
CA GLY A 37 -3.61 -6.95 -6.02
C GLY A 37 -3.51 -6.68 -4.51
N TRP A 38 -2.98 -5.54 -4.09
CA TRP A 38 -2.81 -5.13 -2.68
C TRP A 38 -4.11 -4.54 -2.11
N ARG A 39 -5.20 -5.30 -2.23
CA ARG A 39 -6.57 -4.82 -1.94
C ARG A 39 -6.75 -4.33 -0.49
N VAL A 40 -6.14 -5.00 0.48
CA VAL A 40 -6.24 -4.60 1.90
C VAL A 40 -5.50 -3.28 2.17
N SER A 41 -4.31 -3.10 1.59
CA SER A 41 -3.56 -1.85 1.67
C SER A 41 -4.33 -0.70 1.03
N ALA A 42 -4.93 -0.93 -0.14
CA ALA A 42 -5.76 0.06 -0.83
C ALA A 42 -6.98 0.48 0.01
N ALA A 43 -7.67 -0.49 0.61
CA ALA A 43 -8.83 -0.24 1.47
C ALA A 43 -8.45 0.54 2.74
N LEU A 44 -7.31 0.22 3.36
CA LEU A 44 -6.78 0.95 4.52
C LEU A 44 -6.52 2.42 4.18
N MET A 45 -5.87 2.67 3.04
CA MET A 45 -5.52 4.01 2.59
C MET A 45 -6.77 4.83 2.26
N ARG A 46 -7.79 4.22 1.63
CA ARG A 46 -9.09 4.85 1.40
C ARG A 46 -9.77 5.25 2.71
N ARG A 47 -9.77 4.37 3.72
CA ARG A 47 -10.32 4.67 5.04
C ARG A 47 -9.58 5.85 5.68
N TRP A 48 -8.27 5.89 5.57
CA TRP A 48 -7.46 7.00 6.07
C TRP A 48 -7.84 8.32 5.40
N PHE A 49 -7.91 8.37 4.06
CA PHE A 49 -8.31 9.58 3.31
C PHE A 49 -9.77 9.99 3.50
N ALA A 50 -10.66 9.04 3.80
CA ALA A 50 -12.06 9.31 4.09
C ALA A 50 -12.28 9.98 5.46
N THR A 51 -11.28 9.96 6.35
CA THR A 51 -11.40 10.53 7.70
C THR A 51 -11.44 12.06 7.62
N LYS A 52 -12.65 12.64 7.74
CA LYS A 52 -12.89 14.08 7.68
C LYS A 52 -13.73 14.54 8.88
N PRO A 53 -13.29 15.53 9.67
CA PRO A 53 -11.98 16.20 9.61
C PRO A 53 -10.83 15.22 9.93
N ALA A 54 -9.61 15.58 9.52
CA ALA A 54 -8.43 14.81 9.87
C ALA A 54 -8.31 14.75 11.39
N TRP A 55 -8.30 13.55 11.95
CA TRP A 55 -8.17 13.35 13.38
C TRP A 55 -6.70 13.43 13.80
N VAL A 56 -6.43 14.17 14.87
CA VAL A 56 -5.12 14.27 15.50
C VAL A 56 -5.19 13.57 16.85
N MET A 57 -4.27 12.63 17.07
CA MET A 57 -4.20 11.85 18.31
C MET A 57 -3.80 12.73 19.50
N GLY A 58 -4.70 12.84 20.48
CA GLY A 58 -4.49 13.60 21.72
C GLY A 58 -3.55 12.89 22.71
N PRO A 59 -3.03 13.60 23.73
CA PRO A 59 -2.16 13.01 24.76
C PRO A 59 -2.79 11.83 25.49
N GLU A 60 -4.09 11.91 25.79
CA GLU A 60 -4.88 10.87 26.44
C GLU A 60 -4.99 9.61 25.59
N ASP A 61 -5.14 9.77 24.27
CA ASP A 61 -5.25 8.64 23.35
C ASP A 61 -3.89 7.93 23.15
N ARG A 62 -2.76 8.58 23.47
CA ARG A 62 -1.41 7.99 23.35
C ARG A 62 -1.06 7.05 24.51
N VAL A 63 -1.68 7.26 25.66
CA VAL A 63 -1.41 6.49 26.89
C VAL A 63 -2.47 5.42 27.16
N GLU A 64 -3.61 5.50 26.47
CA GLU A 64 -4.65 4.49 26.55
C GLU A 64 -4.23 3.22 25.79
N ALA A 65 -3.91 2.17 26.53
CA ALA A 65 -3.49 0.88 25.96
C ALA A 65 -4.69 0.06 25.47
N ASP A 66 -5.89 0.29 26.02
CA ASP A 66 -7.08 -0.42 25.60
C ASP A 66 -7.72 0.23 24.38
N VAL A 67 -7.39 -0.33 23.23
CA VAL A 67 -7.88 0.10 21.91
C VAL A 67 -9.42 0.09 21.83
N LEU A 68 -10.10 -0.75 22.61
CA LEU A 68 -11.57 -0.87 22.60
C LEU A 68 -12.28 0.33 23.22
N LYS A 69 -11.56 1.15 24.00
CA LYS A 69 -12.11 2.40 24.55
C LYS A 69 -12.18 3.52 23.52
N HIS A 70 -11.47 3.40 22.40
CA HIS A 70 -11.58 4.37 21.32
C HIS A 70 -12.84 4.12 20.49
N PRO A 71 -13.45 5.18 19.93
CA PRO A 71 -14.60 5.03 19.05
C PRO A 71 -14.25 4.26 17.77
N ALA A 72 -15.22 3.52 17.24
CA ALA A 72 -15.08 2.74 16.00
C ALA A 72 -14.77 3.59 14.75
N SER A 73 -15.00 4.91 14.81
CA SER A 73 -14.55 5.85 13.77
C SER A 73 -13.03 5.99 13.73
N ARG A 74 -12.33 5.75 14.85
CA ARG A 74 -10.86 5.83 14.96
C ARG A 74 -10.21 4.48 14.74
N VAL A 75 -10.77 3.42 15.30
CA VAL A 75 -10.21 2.06 15.23
C VAL A 75 -10.90 1.23 14.15
N ASP A 76 -10.13 0.58 13.29
CA ASP A 76 -10.63 -0.44 12.37
C ASP A 76 -10.25 -1.84 12.86
N ASN A 77 -11.21 -2.75 12.90
CA ASN A 77 -10.99 -4.15 13.24
C ASN A 77 -11.49 -5.12 12.13
N ARG A 78 -11.71 -4.60 10.92
CA ARG A 78 -12.35 -5.34 9.82
C ARG A 78 -11.43 -5.58 8.63
N LEU A 79 -10.51 -4.67 8.36
CA LEU A 79 -9.59 -4.75 7.21
C LEU A 79 -8.46 -5.75 7.45
N ILE A 80 -7.79 -5.63 8.59
CA ILE A 80 -6.67 -6.49 8.98
C ILE A 80 -7.17 -7.42 10.07
N THR A 81 -7.42 -8.67 9.70
CA THR A 81 -7.89 -9.72 10.62
C THR A 81 -6.88 -10.86 10.70
N MET A 82 -6.90 -11.64 11.79
CA MET A 82 -6.08 -12.84 11.88
C MET A 82 -6.35 -13.82 10.73
N LYS A 83 -7.62 -13.93 10.30
CA LYS A 83 -7.99 -14.74 9.13
C LYS A 83 -7.28 -14.29 7.86
N TRP A 84 -7.21 -12.97 7.63
CA TRP A 84 -6.47 -12.41 6.49
C TRP A 84 -4.95 -12.59 6.65
N LEU A 85 -4.42 -12.36 7.86
CA LEU A 85 -3.00 -12.50 8.11
C LEU A 85 -2.53 -13.95 7.87
N LEU A 86 -3.30 -14.92 8.37
CA LEU A 86 -3.02 -16.35 8.24
C LEU A 86 -3.28 -16.91 6.83
N SER A 87 -3.90 -16.15 5.92
CA SER A 87 -4.02 -16.58 4.52
C SER A 87 -2.71 -16.45 3.74
N HIS A 88 -1.68 -15.81 4.31
CA HIS A 88 -0.38 -15.65 3.69
C HIS A 88 0.56 -16.75 4.16
N GLU A 89 1.08 -17.54 3.21
CA GLU A 89 1.93 -18.69 3.50
C GLU A 89 3.19 -18.33 4.29
N SER A 90 3.81 -17.19 3.98
CA SER A 90 4.99 -16.68 4.69
C SER A 90 4.76 -16.45 6.18
N VAL A 91 3.52 -16.12 6.58
CA VAL A 91 3.17 -15.93 7.99
C VAL A 91 3.00 -17.27 8.69
N LEU A 92 2.34 -18.23 8.04
CA LEU A 92 2.14 -19.58 8.59
C LEU A 92 3.48 -20.28 8.85
N GLN A 93 4.40 -20.24 7.89
CA GLN A 93 5.72 -20.86 8.02
C GLN A 93 6.51 -20.31 9.22
N ARG A 94 6.35 -19.03 9.54
CA ARG A 94 7.04 -18.38 10.66
C ARG A 94 6.42 -18.66 12.02
N LEU A 95 5.14 -19.05 12.07
CA LEU A 95 4.47 -19.47 13.31
C LEU A 95 4.72 -20.94 13.66
N MET A 96 5.14 -21.74 12.68
CA MET A 96 5.38 -23.18 12.84
C MET A 96 6.85 -23.53 13.14
N ASN A 97 7.76 -22.54 13.09
CA ASN A 97 9.16 -22.64 13.47
C ASN A 97 9.41 -21.95 14.81
#